data_AF-A0A423TXQ1-F1
#
_entry.id   AF-A0A423TXQ1-F1
#
_cell.length_a   1.000
_cell.length_b   1.000
_cell.length_c   1.000
_cell.angle_alpha   90.00
_cell.angle_beta   90.00
_cell.angle_gamma   90.00
#
_symmetry.space_group_name_H-M   'P 1'
#
loop_
_entity.id
_entity.type
_entity.pdbx_description
1 polymer ?
#
loop_
_entity_poly.entity_id
_entity_poly.type
_entity_poly.pdbx_seq_one_letter_code
_entity_poly.pdbx_strand_id
1 'polypeptide(L)'
;MSLRVPLLTALTQDYSLTGVHDGTPTEAAGTGQLKFTNFDLKVDFKADSYSLDPMSVCMQPGSFSIDLGVESIESNLEGAGEVNDDINTEGPALLEGVEAQINARSDDIEQLVNGALCVQLEYRD
;
A
#
# COMPACT_ATOMS: atom_id res chain seq x y z
N MET A 1 0.16 -11.59 -9.13
CA MET A 1 -1.25 -11.12 -9.24
C MET A 1 -1.22 -9.63 -9.57
N SER A 2 -2.11 -9.14 -10.44
CA SER A 2 -2.19 -7.72 -10.79
C SER A 2 -3.63 -7.22 -10.65
N LEU A 3 -3.79 -6.06 -10.02
CA LEU A 3 -5.04 -5.31 -9.89
C LEU A 3 -4.84 -3.96 -10.56
N ARG A 4 -5.72 -3.61 -11.49
CA ARG A 4 -5.79 -2.27 -12.09
C ARG A 4 -7.13 -1.63 -11.79
N VAL A 5 -7.10 -0.46 -11.20
CA VAL A 5 -8.29 0.34 -10.87
C VAL A 5 -8.21 1.64 -11.66
N PRO A 6 -9.09 1.86 -12.67
CA PRO A 6 -9.04 3.05 -13.50
C PRO A 6 -9.16 4.36 -12.70
N LEU A 7 -9.95 4.32 -11.63
CA LEU A 7 -10.11 5.42 -10.69
C LEU A 7 -10.37 4.85 -9.29
N LEU A 8 -9.46 5.12 -8.36
CA LEU A 8 -9.66 4.86 -6.94
C LEU A 8 -9.88 6.20 -6.24
N THR A 9 -10.92 6.31 -5.41
CA THR A 9 -11.17 7.51 -4.62
C THR A 9 -11.23 7.14 -3.14
N ALA A 10 -10.37 7.76 -2.36
CA ALA A 10 -10.44 7.73 -0.91
C ALA A 10 -11.11 9.02 -0.42
N LEU A 11 -12.14 8.88 0.40
CA LEU A 11 -12.90 9.97 0.98
C LEU A 11 -12.86 9.85 2.50
N THR A 12 -12.65 10.98 3.18
CA THR A 12 -12.86 11.08 4.62
C THR A 12 -13.65 12.34 4.95
N GLN A 13 -14.59 12.22 5.89
CA GLN A 13 -15.33 13.37 6.40
C GLN A 13 -14.55 14.12 7.47
N ASP A 14 -13.61 13.45 8.13
CA ASP A 14 -12.78 13.99 9.19
C ASP A 14 -11.33 13.58 8.92
N TYR A 15 -10.48 14.54 8.60
CA TYR A 15 -9.04 14.39 8.61
C TYR A 15 -8.40 15.43 9.53
N SER A 16 -7.23 15.10 10.05
CA SER A 16 -6.34 16.06 10.68
C SER A 16 -4.93 15.89 10.10
N LEU A 17 -4.29 17.01 9.83
CA LEU A 17 -2.94 17.10 9.32
C LEU A 17 -2.14 18.02 10.23
N THR A 18 -1.01 17.53 10.71
CA THR A 18 0.00 18.32 11.41
C THR A 18 1.36 17.97 10.81
N GLY A 19 2.12 18.98 10.44
CA GLY A 19 3.38 18.77 9.72
C GLY A 19 4.20 20.04 9.57
N VAL A 20 5.18 19.97 8.67
CA VAL A 20 6.03 21.10 8.30
C VAL A 20 6.11 21.15 6.77
N HIS A 21 5.67 22.25 6.17
CA HIS A 21 5.79 22.56 4.75
C HIS A 21 6.81 23.69 4.57
N ASP A 22 7.86 23.46 3.77
CA ASP A 22 8.95 24.42 3.55
C ASP A 22 9.54 25.03 4.84
N GLY A 23 9.65 24.22 5.89
CA GLY A 23 10.17 24.66 7.19
C GLY A 23 9.15 25.42 8.07
N THR A 24 7.94 25.63 7.58
CA THR A 24 6.84 26.27 8.32
C THR A 24 5.90 25.21 8.88
N PRO A 25 5.52 25.26 10.17
CA PRO A 25 4.48 24.38 10.70
C PRO A 25 3.16 24.55 9.96
N THR A 26 2.56 23.43 9.56
CA THR A 26 1.28 23.38 8.84
C THR A 26 0.30 22.55 9.64
N GLU A 27 -0.89 23.10 9.87
CA GLU A 27 -2.00 22.40 10.48
C GLU A 27 -3.24 22.59 9.60
N ALA A 28 -3.97 21.51 9.35
CA ALA A 28 -5.23 21.55 8.62
C ALA A 28 -6.16 20.43 9.10
N ALA A 29 -7.46 20.65 9.00
CA ALA A 29 -8.46 19.67 9.38
C ALA A 29 -9.77 19.95 8.63
N GLY A 30 -10.59 18.92 8.45
CA GLY A 30 -11.89 19.04 7.78
C GLY A 30 -12.18 17.80 6.95
N THR A 31 -12.73 18.01 5.76
CA THR A 31 -13.00 16.95 4.79
C THR A 31 -11.79 16.72 3.87
N GLY A 32 -11.60 15.47 3.43
CA GLY A 32 -10.46 15.10 2.59
C GLY A 32 -10.84 14.14 1.48
N GLN A 33 -10.28 14.37 0.29
CA GLN A 33 -10.39 13.48 -0.85
C GLN A 33 -9.01 13.26 -1.49
N LEU A 34 -8.71 11.99 -1.80
CA LEU A 34 -7.62 11.59 -2.69
C LEU A 34 -8.20 10.81 -3.86
N LYS A 35 -7.84 11.17 -5.10
CA LYS A 35 -8.19 10.40 -6.30
C LYS A 35 -6.91 9.89 -6.93
N PHE A 36 -6.89 8.61 -7.26
CA PHE A 36 -5.78 7.94 -7.94
C PHE A 36 -6.27 7.54 -9.32
N THR A 37 -5.67 8.12 -10.36
CA THR A 37 -5.99 7.80 -11.76
C THR A 37 -5.11 6.66 -12.23
N ASN A 38 -5.73 5.62 -12.80
CA ASN A 38 -5.03 4.42 -13.27
C ASN A 38 -4.12 3.83 -12.18
N PHE A 39 -4.68 3.56 -11.00
CA PHE A 39 -3.96 2.89 -9.93
C PHE A 39 -3.70 1.42 -10.29
N ASP A 40 -2.44 1.02 -10.27
CA ASP A 40 -1.96 -0.31 -10.54
C ASP A 40 -1.29 -0.88 -9.27
N LEU A 41 -1.69 -2.08 -8.87
CA LEU A 41 -1.04 -2.87 -7.83
C LEU A 41 -0.65 -4.21 -8.43
N LYS A 42 0.64 -4.50 -8.46
CA LYS A 42 1.16 -5.82 -8.79
C LYS A 42 1.81 -6.42 -7.55
N VAL A 43 1.44 -7.66 -7.24
CA VAL A 43 2.02 -8.45 -6.16
C VAL A 43 2.62 -9.70 -6.77
N ASP A 44 3.93 -9.87 -6.62
CA ASP A 44 4.66 -11.05 -7.07
C ASP A 44 5.13 -11.85 -5.86
N PHE A 45 5.01 -13.18 -5.97
CA PHE A 45 5.55 -14.14 -5.00
C PHE A 45 5.77 -15.48 -5.67
N LYS A 46 6.60 -16.33 -5.06
CA LYS A 46 6.76 -17.74 -5.45
C LYS A 46 6.19 -18.62 -4.36
N ALA A 47 5.47 -19.66 -4.75
CA ALA A 47 5.07 -20.71 -3.81
C ALA A 47 6.22 -21.72 -3.66
N ASP A 48 6.59 -22.04 -2.43
CA ASP A 48 7.52 -23.11 -2.08
C ASP A 48 6.83 -24.47 -2.03
N SER A 49 5.63 -24.51 -1.41
CA SER A 49 4.82 -25.73 -1.31
C SER A 49 3.33 -25.42 -1.30
N TYR A 50 2.52 -26.42 -1.65
CA TYR A 50 1.05 -26.37 -1.52
C TYR A 50 0.49 -27.75 -1.16
N SER A 51 -0.64 -27.78 -0.47
CA SER A 51 -1.46 -28.97 -0.22
C SER A 51 -2.93 -28.67 -0.50
N LEU A 52 -3.70 -29.70 -0.85
CA LEU A 52 -5.16 -29.60 -1.01
C LEU A 52 -5.91 -30.24 0.16
N ASP A 53 -5.23 -31.01 1.00
CA ASP A 53 -5.82 -31.67 2.18
C ASP A 53 -4.78 -31.76 3.33
N PRO A 54 -4.86 -30.88 4.34
CA PRO A 54 -5.65 -29.65 4.35
C PRO A 54 -5.13 -28.66 3.29
N MET A 55 -5.99 -27.75 2.82
CA MET A 55 -5.60 -26.73 1.85
C MET A 55 -4.55 -25.79 2.47
N SER A 56 -3.36 -25.72 1.87
CA SER A 56 -2.28 -24.82 2.29
C SER A 56 -1.47 -24.34 1.08
N VAL A 57 -0.91 -23.13 1.18
CA VAL A 57 0.04 -22.58 0.19
C VAL A 57 1.09 -21.81 0.97
N CYS A 58 2.35 -22.21 0.83
CA CYS A 58 3.48 -21.56 1.46
C CYS A 58 4.26 -20.77 0.44
N MET A 59 4.54 -19.51 0.76
CA MET A 59 5.42 -18.64 0.01
C MET A 59 6.88 -18.99 0.27
N GLN A 60 7.67 -18.97 -0.80
CA GLN A 60 9.13 -19.06 -0.72
C GLN A 60 9.68 -17.80 -0.04
N PRO A 61 10.59 -17.94 0.95
CA PRO A 61 11.24 -16.79 1.57
C PRO A 61 11.96 -15.89 0.56
N GLY A 62 11.81 -14.57 0.73
CA GLY A 62 12.41 -13.54 -0.12
C GLY A 62 11.85 -13.48 -1.53
N SER A 63 10.64 -13.99 -1.77
CA SER A 63 10.00 -13.99 -3.09
C SER A 63 8.92 -12.91 -3.25
N PHE A 64 8.44 -12.35 -2.15
CA PHE A 64 7.41 -11.32 -2.12
C PHE A 64 7.96 -9.97 -2.58
N SER A 65 7.25 -9.36 -3.51
CA SER A 65 7.43 -7.96 -3.86
C SER A 65 6.10 -7.37 -4.30
N ILE A 66 5.96 -6.06 -4.12
CA ILE A 66 4.89 -5.28 -4.73
C ILE A 66 5.47 -4.23 -5.67
N ASP A 67 4.64 -3.81 -6.62
CA ASP A 67 4.90 -2.72 -7.55
C ASP A 67 3.61 -1.89 -7.60
N LEU A 68 3.73 -0.60 -7.29
CA LEU A 68 2.63 0.36 -7.19
C LEU A 68 2.77 1.40 -8.30
N GLY A 69 1.77 1.47 -9.16
CA GLY A 69 1.67 2.45 -10.22
C GLY A 69 0.50 3.39 -10.03
N VAL A 70 0.67 4.65 -10.42
CA VAL A 70 -0.44 5.60 -10.60
C VAL A 70 -0.07 6.58 -11.69
N GLU A 71 -1.03 7.00 -12.51
CA GLU A 71 -0.80 8.07 -13.50
C GLU A 71 -0.78 9.44 -12.81
N SER A 72 -1.72 9.67 -11.89
CA SER A 72 -1.80 10.91 -11.13
C SER A 72 -2.53 10.70 -9.81
N ILE A 73 -2.16 11.51 -8.82
CA ILE A 73 -2.88 11.64 -7.56
C ILE A 73 -3.45 13.06 -7.51
N GLU A 74 -4.75 13.18 -7.31
CA GLU A 74 -5.43 14.46 -7.05
C GLU A 74 -5.83 14.52 -5.57
N SER A 75 -5.31 15.50 -4.84
CA SER A 75 -5.59 15.77 -3.45
C SER A 75 -6.47 17.00 -3.28
N ASN A 76 -7.50 16.85 -2.46
CA ASN A 76 -8.40 17.93 -2.05
C ASN A 76 -8.68 17.79 -0.55
N LEU A 77 -7.69 18.21 0.24
CA LEU A 77 -7.75 18.30 1.70
C LEU A 77 -8.15 19.74 2.10
N GLU A 78 -9.26 19.86 2.81
CA GLU A 78 -9.82 21.15 3.23
C GLU A 78 -8.85 21.94 4.13
N GLY A 79 -8.41 23.12 3.69
CA GLY A 79 -7.48 23.96 4.47
C GLY A 79 -5.99 23.62 4.28
N ALA A 80 -5.64 22.63 3.46
CA ALA A 80 -4.25 22.24 3.19
C ALA A 80 -3.83 22.51 1.73
N GLY A 81 -4.06 23.74 1.24
CA GLY A 81 -3.84 24.12 -0.16
C GLY A 81 -2.45 23.79 -0.69
N GLU A 82 -1.39 24.23 0.01
CA GLU A 82 0.00 23.97 -0.39
C GLU A 82 0.32 22.46 -0.42
N VAL A 83 -0.14 21.71 0.58
CA VAL A 83 0.03 20.24 0.64
C VAL A 83 -0.72 19.55 -0.50
N ASN A 84 -1.89 20.05 -0.89
CA ASN A 84 -2.62 19.52 -2.04
C ASN A 84 -1.82 19.74 -3.33
N ASP A 85 -1.23 20.92 -3.52
CA ASP A 85 -0.44 21.23 -4.70
C ASP A 85 0.83 20.35 -4.79
N ASP A 86 1.49 20.09 -3.65
CA ASP A 86 2.60 19.16 -3.56
C ASP A 86 2.19 17.73 -3.95
N ILE A 87 1.09 17.22 -3.39
CA ILE A 87 0.60 15.87 -3.71
C ILE A 87 0.16 15.79 -5.18
N ASN A 88 -0.45 16.83 -5.72
CA ASN A 88 -0.88 16.89 -7.12
C ASN A 88 0.32 16.86 -8.09
N THR A 89 1.45 17.42 -7.67
CA THR A 89 2.66 17.52 -8.48
C THR A 89 3.56 16.28 -8.32
N GLU A 90 3.79 15.85 -7.08
CA GLU A 90 4.77 14.84 -6.71
C GLU A 90 4.14 13.50 -6.27
N GLY A 91 2.81 13.39 -6.35
CA GLY A 91 2.04 12.22 -5.91
C GLY A 91 2.58 10.87 -6.41
N PRO A 92 2.90 10.71 -7.70
CA PRO A 92 3.52 9.48 -8.19
C PRO A 92 4.84 9.12 -7.48
N ALA A 93 5.70 10.10 -7.22
CA ALA A 93 6.97 9.88 -6.50
C ALA A 93 6.74 9.53 -5.01
N LEU A 94 5.70 10.08 -4.38
CA LEU A 94 5.29 9.66 -3.04
C LEU A 94 4.90 8.17 -3.01
N LEU A 95 4.25 7.68 -4.06
CA LEU A 95 3.85 6.27 -4.16
C LEU A 95 5.07 5.35 -4.32
N GLU A 96 6.10 5.75 -5.07
CA GLU A 96 7.38 5.02 -5.15
C GLU A 96 8.03 4.89 -3.76
N GLY A 97 7.96 5.94 -2.93
CA GLY A 97 8.43 5.89 -1.55
C GLY A 97 7.65 4.90 -0.68
N VAL A 98 6.32 4.86 -0.83
CA VAL A 98 5.46 3.89 -0.13
C VAL A 98 5.76 2.46 -0.58
N GLU A 99 5.93 2.24 -1.89
CA GLU A 99 6.34 0.95 -2.44
C GLU A 99 7.65 0.47 -1.81
N ALA A 100 8.68 1.33 -1.80
CA ALA A 100 9.97 1.01 -1.22
C ALA A 100 9.87 0.63 0.27
N GLN A 101 9.03 1.33 1.05
CA GLN A 101 8.80 1.01 2.46
C GLN A 101 8.09 -0.34 2.66
N ILE A 102 7.12 -0.69 1.80
CA ILE A 102 6.44 -1.98 1.87
C ILE A 102 7.41 -3.11 1.49
N ASN A 103 8.16 -2.94 0.39
CA ASN A 103 9.14 -3.90 -0.07
C ASN A 103 10.30 -4.09 0.92
N ALA A 104 10.71 -3.04 1.65
CA ALA A 104 11.69 -3.16 2.73
C ALA A 104 11.21 -4.02 3.91
N ARG A 105 9.91 -4.30 3.98
CA ARG A 105 9.27 -5.16 4.99
C ARG A 105 8.72 -6.46 4.40
N SER A 106 9.21 -6.86 3.22
CA SER A 106 8.78 -8.08 2.53
C SER A 106 8.81 -9.31 3.44
N ASP A 107 9.90 -9.47 4.21
CA ASP A 107 10.11 -10.65 5.05
C ASP A 107 9.07 -10.74 6.18
N ASP A 108 8.71 -9.61 6.80
CA ASP A 108 7.66 -9.54 7.82
C ASP A 108 6.31 -9.95 7.21
N ILE A 109 6.00 -9.42 6.02
CA ILE A 109 4.75 -9.69 5.30
C ILE A 109 4.67 -11.17 4.92
N GLU A 110 5.76 -11.73 4.39
CA GLU A 110 5.85 -13.15 4.07
C GLU A 110 5.63 -14.03 5.31
N GLN A 111 6.25 -13.71 6.44
CA GLN A 111 6.06 -14.47 7.68
C GLN A 111 4.60 -14.43 8.15
N LEU A 112 3.94 -13.28 8.05
CA LEU A 112 2.53 -13.15 8.41
C LEU A 112 1.64 -13.95 7.46
N VAL A 113 1.87 -13.86 6.14
CA VAL A 113 1.10 -14.61 5.14
C VAL A 113 1.33 -16.10 5.29
N ASN A 114 2.58 -16.55 5.45
CA ASN A 114 2.90 -17.95 5.69
C ASN A 114 2.31 -18.43 7.02
N GLY A 115 2.33 -17.64 8.08
CA GLY A 115 1.68 -18.00 9.35
C GLY A 115 0.17 -18.24 9.22
N ALA A 116 -0.48 -17.59 8.26
CA ALA A 116 -1.90 -17.77 7.97
C ALA A 116 -2.20 -18.89 6.96
N LEU A 117 -1.33 -19.08 5.95
CA LEU A 117 -1.58 -19.97 4.80
C LEU A 117 -0.83 -21.30 4.86
N CYS A 118 0.28 -21.37 5.58
CA CYS A 118 0.97 -22.62 5.87
C CYS A 118 0.31 -23.29 7.07
N VAL A 119 -0.61 -24.23 6.81
CA VAL A 119 -1.10 -25.11 7.86
C VAL A 119 0.11 -25.87 8.42
N GLN A 120 0.49 -25.59 9.66
CA GLN A 120 1.39 -26.46 10.39
C GLN A 120 0.64 -27.78 10.59
N LEU A 121 1.02 -28.79 9.80
CA LEU A 121 0.70 -30.17 10.10
C LEU A 121 1.43 -30.52 11.40
N GLU A 122 0.87 -30.13 12.54
CA GLU A 122 1.19 -30.80 13.79
C GLU A 122 0.79 -32.26 13.57
N TYR A 123 1.80 -33.10 13.31
CA TYR A 123 1.69 -34.55 13.42
C TYR A 123 1.17 -34.85 14.82
N ARG A 124 -0.14 -35.03 14.96
CA ARG A 124 -0.71 -35.78 16.07
C ARG A 124 -0.39 -37.24 15.78
N ASP A 125 0.72 -37.70 16.34
CA ASP A 125 1.02 -39.13 16.53
C ASP A 125 -0.12 -39.86 17.25
#